data_AF-A0A7T8B945-F1
#
_entry.id   AF-A0A7T8B945-F1
#
_cell.length_a   1.000
_cell.length_b   1.000
_cell.length_c   1.000
_cell.angle_alpha   90.00
_cell.angle_beta   90.00
_cell.angle_gamma   90.00
#
_symmetry.space_group_name_H-M   'P 1'
#
loop_
_entity.id
_entity.type
_entity.pdbx_description
1 polymer ?
#
loop_
_entity_poly.entity_id
_entity_poly.type
_entity_poly.pdbx_seq_one_letter_code
_entity_poly.pdbx_strand_id
1 'polypeptide(L)'
;MVIKILGSGCRNCLALGDNVKKALNNLGKEAEVIKVTDLEEMMKYGILSTPGLVIDETLVSSGKLLKPAEIEKLLSNPPSKDSAPGNSGCSCGCDNKQS
;
A
#
# COMPACT_ATOMS: atom_id res chain seq x y z
N MET A 1 5.62 14.25 7.45
CA MET A 1 5.12 13.09 6.69
C MET A 1 3.61 13.07 6.78
N VAL A 2 2.94 12.91 5.65
CA VAL A 2 1.47 12.91 5.57
C VAL A 2 1.00 11.50 5.26
N ILE A 3 0.16 10.92 6.10
CA ILE A 3 -0.41 9.60 5.89
C ILE A 3 -1.89 9.76 5.59
N LYS A 4 -2.30 9.42 4.36
CA LYS A 4 -3.70 9.44 3.96
C LYS A 4 -4.29 8.03 4.05
N ILE A 5 -5.41 7.90 4.75
CA ILE A 5 -6.17 6.65 4.84
C ILE A 5 -7.39 6.79 3.94
N LEU A 6 -7.39 6.04 2.85
CA LEU A 6 -8.46 6.00 1.86
C LEU A 6 -9.46 4.92 2.28
N GLY A 7 -10.65 5.31 2.75
CA GLY A 7 -11.66 4.32 3.14
C GLY A 7 -12.95 4.91 3.70
N SER A 8 -14.05 4.22 3.39
CA SER A 8 -15.42 4.58 3.76
C SER A 8 -15.81 4.28 5.22
N GLY A 9 -14.84 4.11 6.12
CA GLY A 9 -15.10 3.99 7.57
C GLY A 9 -15.41 2.58 8.10
N CYS A 10 -15.13 1.52 7.34
CA CYS A 10 -15.28 0.13 7.82
C CYS A 10 -14.37 -0.16 9.04
N ARG A 11 -14.71 -1.16 9.89
CA ARG A 11 -13.89 -1.57 11.06
C ARG A 11 -12.41 -1.75 10.74
N ASN A 12 -12.10 -2.30 9.57
CA ASN A 12 -10.73 -2.52 9.11
C ASN A 12 -9.98 -1.20 8.84
N CYS A 13 -10.65 -0.15 8.36
CA CYS A 13 -10.04 1.17 8.13
C CYS A 13 -9.62 1.82 9.45
N LEU A 14 -10.46 1.68 10.49
CA LEU A 14 -10.16 2.18 11.83
C LEU A 14 -8.95 1.47 12.42
N ALA A 15 -8.94 0.14 12.38
CA ALA A 15 -7.81 -0.67 12.85
C ALA A 15 -6.49 -0.32 12.15
N LEU A 16 -6.54 -0.03 10.84
CA LEU A 16 -5.37 0.41 10.08
C LEU A 16 -4.82 1.73 10.62
N GLY A 17 -5.69 2.71 10.89
CA GLY A 17 -5.29 4.00 11.46
C GLY A 17 -4.69 3.87 12.86
N ASP A 18 -5.24 3.00 13.70
CA ASP A 18 -4.65 2.71 15.02
C ASP A 18 -3.27 2.05 14.90
N ASN A 19 -3.10 1.13 13.96
CA ASN A 19 -1.80 0.48 13.71
C ASN A 19 -0.76 1.49 13.21
N VAL A 20 -1.15 2.42 12.33
CA VAL A 20 -0.28 3.51 11.86
C VAL A 20 0.16 4.37 13.02
N LYS A 21 -0.77 4.83 13.88
CA LYS A 21 -0.44 5.64 15.06
C LYS A 21 0.54 4.93 15.99
N LYS A 22 0.34 3.62 16.23
CA LYS A 22 1.25 2.81 17.04
C LYS A 22 2.65 2.73 16.43
N ALA A 23 2.73 2.46 15.13
CA ALA A 23 4.00 2.38 14.41
C ALA A 23 4.78 3.71 14.47
N LEU A 24 4.08 4.83 14.29
CA LEU A 24 4.65 6.18 14.40
C LEU A 24 5.19 6.46 15.81
N ASN A 25 4.41 6.12 16.84
CA ASN A 25 4.82 6.29 18.23
C ASN A 25 6.03 5.41 18.60
N ASN A 26 6.07 4.17 18.10
CA ASN A 26 7.20 3.26 18.29
C ASN A 26 8.49 3.78 17.64
N LEU A 27 8.37 4.41 16.46
CA LEU A 27 9.49 5.00 15.73
C LEU A 27 9.87 6.41 16.22
N GLY A 28 9.11 7.00 17.14
CA GLY A 28 9.32 8.39 17.59
C GLY A 28 9.13 9.41 16.46
N LYS A 29 8.19 9.14 15.55
CA LYS A 29 8.02 9.82 14.26
C LYS A 29 6.63 10.47 14.22
N GLU A 30 6.54 11.78 13.97
CA GLU A 30 5.25 12.48 13.87
C GLU A 30 4.72 12.53 12.43
N ALA A 31 3.54 11.95 12.19
CA ALA A 31 2.85 12.03 10.90
C ALA A 31 1.43 12.56 11.02
N GLU A 32 1.01 13.28 9.99
CA GLU A 32 -0.34 13.80 9.87
C GLU A 32 -1.25 12.74 9.25
N VAL A 33 -2.22 12.24 10.02
CA VAL A 33 -3.15 11.20 9.55
C VAL A 33 -4.42 11.84 9.00
N ILE A 34 -4.54 11.88 7.67
CA ILE A 34 -5.70 12.45 6.95
C ILE A 34 -6.60 11.30 6.49
N LYS A 35 -7.90 11.38 6.78
CA LYS A 35 -8.87 10.44 6.24
C LYS A 35 -9.43 10.99 4.94
N VAL A 36 -9.21 10.27 3.86
CA VAL A 36 -9.71 10.65 2.55
C VAL A 36 -10.91 9.77 2.23
N THR A 37 -12.07 10.41 2.17
CA THR A 37 -13.32 9.80 1.72
C THR A 37 -13.71 10.29 0.33
N ASP A 38 -12.87 11.11 -0.28
CA ASP A 38 -13.09 11.69 -1.59
C ASP A 38 -12.81 10.66 -2.69
N LEU A 39 -13.82 10.39 -3.50
CA LEU A 39 -13.74 9.46 -4.62
C LEU A 39 -12.73 9.92 -5.68
N GLU A 40 -12.60 11.24 -5.92
CA GLU A 40 -11.65 11.75 -6.91
C GLU A 40 -10.20 11.52 -6.46
N GLU A 41 -9.89 11.76 -5.18
CA GLU A 41 -8.57 11.44 -4.64
C GLU A 41 -8.28 9.94 -4.72
N MET A 42 -9.25 9.10 -4.35
CA MET A 42 -9.11 7.65 -4.45
C MET A 42 -8.80 7.18 -5.88
N MET A 43 -9.47 7.74 -6.88
CA MET A 43 -9.23 7.43 -8.29
C MET A 43 -7.87 7.93 -8.77
N LYS A 44 -7.41 9.12 -8.33
CA LYS A 44 -6.07 9.63 -8.65
C LYS A 44 -4.97 8.69 -8.19
N TYR A 45 -5.15 8.02 -7.05
CA TYR A 45 -4.23 7.00 -6.54
C TYR A 45 -4.44 5.61 -7.15
N GLY A 46 -5.44 5.40 -8.00
CA GLY A 46 -5.71 4.12 -8.65
C GLY A 46 -6.27 3.05 -7.70
N ILE A 47 -6.88 3.44 -6.58
CA ILE A 47 -7.53 2.48 -5.69
C ILE A 47 -8.88 2.07 -6.25
N LEU A 48 -9.01 0.79 -6.58
CA LEU A 48 -10.29 0.12 -6.87
C LEU A 48 -10.86 -0.58 -5.63
N SER A 49 -10.00 -0.93 -4.66
CA SER A 49 -10.37 -1.71 -3.47
C SER A 49 -9.89 -1.02 -2.19
N THR A 50 -10.82 -0.42 -1.45
CA THR A 50 -10.58 0.14 -0.12
C THR A 50 -10.56 -0.96 0.95
N PRO A 51 -9.75 -0.85 2.01
CA PRO A 51 -9.00 0.33 2.47
C PRO A 51 -7.64 0.54 1.81
N GLY A 52 -7.23 1.79 1.67
CA GLY A 52 -5.93 2.21 1.13
C GLY A 52 -5.08 2.98 2.13
N LEU A 53 -3.77 2.74 2.09
CA LEU A 53 -2.76 3.46 2.85
C LEU A 53 -1.83 4.21 1.90
N VAL A 54 -1.79 5.53 2.03
CA VAL A 54 -0.92 6.43 1.28
C VAL A 54 0.02 7.12 2.26
N ILE A 55 1.31 7.18 1.95
CA ILE A 55 2.33 7.85 2.73
C ILE A 55 3.04 8.83 1.80
N ASP A 56 3.09 10.12 2.19
CA ASP A 56 3.69 11.21 1.42
C ASP A 56 3.22 11.19 -0.05
N GLU A 57 1.91 11.10 -0.23
CA GLU A 57 1.22 11.06 -1.54
C GLU A 57 1.58 9.85 -2.42
N THR A 58 2.19 8.82 -1.85
CA THR A 58 2.49 7.55 -2.53
C THR A 58 1.62 6.43 -1.97
N LEU A 59 0.89 5.73 -2.85
CA LEU A 59 0.13 4.54 -2.46
C LEU A 59 1.10 3.41 -2.09
N VAL A 60 1.14 3.04 -0.82
CA VAL A 60 2.01 1.95 -0.33
C VAL A 60 1.27 0.62 -0.22
N SER A 61 -0.04 0.65 0.00
CA SER A 61 -0.85 -0.56 0.08
C SER A 61 -2.33 -0.27 -0.14
N SER A 62 -3.03 -1.20 -0.79
CA SER A 62 -4.46 -1.14 -1.04
C SER A 62 -5.11 -2.51 -0.81
N GLY A 63 -6.30 -2.52 -0.20
CA GLY A 63 -7.11 -3.72 0.03
C GLY A 63 -6.63 -4.64 1.15
N LYS A 64 -5.61 -4.26 1.94
CA LYS A 64 -5.05 -5.10 3.01
C LYS A 64 -4.85 -4.33 4.32
N LEU A 65 -5.21 -4.97 5.43
CA LEU A 65 -4.93 -4.46 6.77
C LEU A 65 -3.48 -4.79 7.16
N LEU A 66 -2.62 -3.77 7.17
CA LEU A 66 -1.23 -3.89 7.61
C LEU A 66 -1.14 -3.91 9.13
N LYS A 67 -0.22 -4.73 9.65
CA LYS A 67 0.15 -4.78 11.07
C LYS A 67 1.12 -3.62 11.39
N PRO A 68 1.19 -3.16 12.66
CA PRO A 68 2.12 -2.08 13.04
C PRO A 68 3.56 -2.38 12.64
N ALA A 69 4.06 -3.60 12.86
CA ALA A 69 5.41 -4.00 12.46
C ALA A 69 5.68 -3.92 10.94
N GLU A 70 4.66 -4.08 10.09
CA GLU A 70 4.81 -3.93 8.64
C GLU A 70 4.84 -2.44 8.26
N ILE A 71 4.00 -1.64 8.91
CA ILE A 71 3.95 -0.19 8.70
C ILE A 71 5.27 0.45 9.13
N GLU A 72 5.86 0.00 10.23
CA GLU A 72 7.18 0.44 10.68
C GLU A 72 8.25 0.19 9.61
N LYS A 73 8.23 -0.99 8.98
CA LYS A 73 9.13 -1.31 7.86
C LYS A 73 8.89 -0.41 6.65
N LEU A 74 7.64 -0.16 6.28
CA LEU A 74 7.28 0.72 5.15
C LEU A 74 7.71 2.17 5.40
N LEU A 75 7.57 2.65 6.64
CA LEU A 75 8.02 4.00 7.06
C LEU A 75 9.55 4.12 7.14
N SER A 76 10.25 2.99 7.30
CA SER A 76 11.71 2.94 7.33
C SER A 76 12.33 2.67 5.97
N ASN A 77 11.60 2.04 5.05
CA ASN A 77 12.04 1.71 3.70
C ASN A 77 10.91 2.02 2.71
N PRO A 78 10.80 3.26 2.20
CA PRO A 78 9.79 3.60 1.22
C PRO A 78 9.99 2.71 -0.03
N PRO A 79 8.92 2.12 -0.59
CA PRO A 79 9.04 1.31 -1.79
C PRO A 79 9.43 2.22 -2.96
N SER A 80 10.73 2.32 -3.23
CA SER A 80 11.26 2.81 -4.49
C SER A 80 10.74 1.89 -5.61
N LYS A 81 9.71 2.38 -6.31
CA LYS A 81 9.20 2.00 -7.64
C LYS A 81 10.00 0.94 -8.43
N ASP A 82 9.99 -0.33 -8.04
CA ASP A 82 10.41 -1.43 -8.92
C ASP A 82 9.64 -2.70 -8.58
N SER A 83 8.36 -2.71 -8.92
CA SER A 83 7.57 -3.95 -9.01
C SER A 83 6.46 -3.74 -10.02
N ALA A 84 6.85 -3.53 -11.27
CA ALA A 84 5.98 -3.89 -12.38
C ALA A 84 6.01 -5.43 -12.49
N PRO A 85 4.89 -6.16 -12.30
CA PRO A 85 4.79 -7.52 -12.77
C PRO A 85 4.65 -7.48 -14.30
N GLY A 86 5.78 -7.44 -15.00
CA GLY A 86 5.84 -7.74 -16.42
C GLY A 86 5.65 -9.24 -16.61
N ASN A 87 4.40 -9.66 -16.74
CA ASN A 87 4.02 -11.02 -17.07
C ASN A 87 4.29 -11.31 -18.57
N SER A 88 4.48 -12.61 -18.86
CA SER A 88 4.43 -13.31 -20.16
C SER A 88 5.76 -13.53 -20.87
N GLY A 89 6.22 -14.77 -20.75
CA GLY A 89 7.32 -15.36 -21.50
C GLY A 89 7.48 -16.84 -21.19
N CYS A 90 6.38 -17.57 -20.95
CA CYS A 90 6.41 -19.03 -21.06
C CYS A 90 6.48 -19.37 -22.55
N SER A 91 7.70 -19.47 -23.07
CA SER A 91 7.97 -20.16 -24.33
C SER A 91 8.70 -21.44 -23.98
N CYS A 92 7.94 -22.44 -23.53
CA CYS A 92 8.37 -23.83 -23.66
C CYS A 92 8.44 -24.13 -25.16
N GLY A 93 9.61 -23.90 -25.76
CA GLY A 93 10.00 -24.46 -27.04
C GLY A 93 10.58 -25.85 -26.80
N CYS A 94 9.71 -26.82 -26.51
CA CYS A 94 10.04 -28.23 -26.66
C CYS A 94 9.94 -28.56 -28.15
N ASP A 95 11.01 -28.36 -28.91
CA ASP A 95 11.14 -28.91 -30.26
C ASP A 95 12.46 -29.67 -30.38
N ASN A 96 12.45 -30.85 -29.77
CA ASN A 96 13.35 -31.95 -30.07
C ASN A 96 13.10 -32.40 -31.52
N LYS A 97 13.83 -31.84 -32.48
CA LYS A 97 13.92 -32.39 -33.83
C LYS A 97 15.21 -33.21 -33.95
N GLN A 98 15.15 -34.45 -33.49
CA GLN A 98 15.99 -35.52 -34.02
C GLN A 98 15.45 -35.91 -35.40
N SER A 99 16.26 -35.75 -36.44
CA SER A 99 16.19 -36.51 -37.70
C SER A 99 17.57 -36.51 -38.32
#